data_AF-A0A8H7CUW1-F1
#
_entry.id   AF-A0A8H7CUW1-F1
#
_cell.length_a   1.000
_cell.length_b   1.000
_cell.length_c   1.000
_cell.angle_alpha   90.00
_cell.angle_beta   90.00
_cell.angle_gamma   90.00
#
_symmetry.space_group_name_H-M   'P 1'
#
loop_
_entity.id
_entity.type
_entity.pdbx_description
1 polymer ?
#
loop_
_entity_poly.entity_id
_entity_poly.type
_entity_poly.pdbx_seq_one_letter_code
_entity_poly.pdbx_strand_id
1 'polypeptide(L)'
;MITLRSLCIAIALASVAQAQQPSGTPQCTTSCPPQDEASFPVGSGSSYTSDSGGVLFCSYPAFPGENPDDFYCTYNDSTGSLITDNDAGFCPPAAIVSCVNSRRFKGDDNYTAMLRKKGEAAAMMPRSSEPRQLLSDPFKLKARKPSASIRSEEAE
;
A
#
# COMPACT_ATOMS: atom_id res chain seq x y z
N MET A 1 -45.25 -12.07 58.33
CA MET A 1 -45.11 -12.96 57.16
C MET A 1 -45.18 -12.11 55.89
N ILE A 2 -44.05 -11.68 55.30
CA ILE A 2 -43.98 -11.20 53.91
C ILE A 2 -42.62 -11.65 53.34
N THR A 3 -42.68 -12.52 52.34
CA THR A 3 -41.57 -13.06 51.54
C THR A 3 -41.20 -12.07 50.43
N LEU A 4 -39.92 -11.73 50.26
CA LEU A 4 -39.45 -10.97 49.09
C LEU A 4 -38.42 -11.78 48.31
N ARG A 5 -38.81 -12.01 47.05
CA ARG A 5 -38.23 -12.91 46.06
C ARG A 5 -36.93 -12.32 45.51
N SER A 6 -35.89 -13.14 45.50
CA SER A 6 -34.62 -12.84 44.85
C SER A 6 -34.81 -12.84 43.33
N LEU A 7 -34.59 -11.69 42.69
CA LEU A 7 -34.64 -11.49 41.26
C LEU A 7 -33.20 -11.52 40.72
N CYS A 8 -32.75 -12.69 40.26
CA CYS A 8 -31.47 -12.81 39.55
C CYS A 8 -31.66 -12.33 38.10
N ILE A 9 -31.21 -11.11 37.80
CA ILE A 9 -31.13 -10.60 36.43
C ILE A 9 -29.81 -11.08 35.82
N ALA A 10 -29.90 -12.08 34.94
CA ALA A 10 -28.77 -12.51 34.13
C ALA A 10 -28.60 -11.54 32.96
N ILE A 11 -27.53 -10.75 32.97
CA ILE A 11 -27.15 -9.86 31.86
C ILE A 11 -26.32 -10.68 30.87
N ALA A 12 -26.92 -11.01 29.72
CA ALA A 12 -26.21 -11.61 28.60
C ALA A 12 -25.38 -10.52 27.88
N LEU A 13 -24.06 -10.60 27.97
CA LEU A 13 -23.15 -9.75 27.20
C LEU A 13 -23.02 -10.31 25.78
N ALA A 14 -23.68 -9.67 24.81
CA ALA A 14 -23.45 -9.92 23.40
C ALA A 14 -22.12 -9.28 22.98
N SER A 15 -21.11 -10.08 22.67
CA SER A 15 -19.84 -9.62 22.10
C SER A 15 -20.04 -9.25 20.64
N VAL A 16 -20.09 -7.95 20.35
CA VAL A 16 -20.08 -7.44 18.98
C VAL A 16 -18.65 -7.57 18.44
N ALA A 17 -18.41 -8.52 17.55
CA ALA A 17 -17.15 -8.63 16.83
C ALA A 17 -17.05 -7.45 15.83
N GLN A 18 -16.26 -6.43 16.18
CA GLN A 18 -15.92 -5.36 15.24
C GLN A 18 -14.97 -5.94 14.18
N ALA A 19 -15.48 -6.14 12.96
CA ALA A 19 -14.62 -6.36 11.80
C ALA A 19 -13.80 -5.09 11.57
N GLN A 20 -12.49 -5.13 11.83
CA GLN A 20 -11.57 -4.04 11.54
C GLN A 20 -11.59 -3.80 10.02
N GLN A 21 -12.26 -2.72 9.60
CA GLN A 21 -12.17 -2.27 8.21
C GLN A 21 -10.72 -1.84 7.94
N PRO A 22 -10.08 -2.31 6.86
CA PRO A 22 -8.72 -1.88 6.52
C PRO A 22 -8.74 -0.37 6.26
N SER A 23 -8.04 0.38 7.11
CA SER A 23 -7.91 1.83 6.96
C SER A 23 -7.13 2.13 5.67
N GLY A 24 -7.67 3.01 4.81
CA GLY A 24 -6.99 3.48 3.60
C GLY A 24 -5.82 4.42 3.85
N THR A 25 -5.39 4.58 5.11
CA THR A 25 -4.23 5.36 5.51
C THR A 25 -2.96 4.54 5.26
N PRO A 26 -1.92 5.11 4.63
CA PRO A 26 -0.64 4.43 4.47
C PRO A 26 -0.12 4.01 5.85
N GLN A 27 0.14 2.72 6.02
CA GLN A 27 0.72 2.19 7.24
C GLN A 27 2.23 2.40 7.14
N CYS A 28 2.75 3.28 7.99
CA CYS A 28 4.18 3.43 8.20
C CYS A 28 4.57 2.67 9.47
N THR A 29 5.66 1.93 9.38
CA THR A 29 6.27 1.23 10.52
C THR A 29 7.64 1.84 10.77
N THR A 30 7.93 2.17 12.02
CA THR A 30 9.23 2.68 12.43
C THR A 30 9.99 1.56 13.16
N SER A 31 11.28 1.44 12.87
CA SER A 31 12.15 0.42 13.46
C SER A 31 13.51 1.00 13.84
N CYS A 32 14.13 0.41 14.86
CA CYS A 32 15.45 0.84 15.33
C CYS A 32 16.51 0.73 14.23
N PRO A 33 17.43 1.69 14.15
CA PRO A 33 18.67 1.52 13.41
C PRO A 33 19.38 0.23 13.85
N PRO A 34 19.99 -0.53 12.92
CA PRO A 34 20.61 -1.82 13.23
C PRO A 34 21.83 -1.66 14.14
N GLN A 35 22.49 -0.51 14.08
CA GLN A 35 23.64 -0.13 14.90
C GLN A 35 23.55 1.35 15.28
N ASP A 36 24.24 1.72 16.35
CA ASP A 36 24.52 3.11 16.71
C ASP A 36 25.71 3.68 15.91
N GLU A 37 26.09 4.94 16.16
CA GLU A 37 27.26 5.59 15.55
C GLU A 37 28.60 5.04 16.08
N ALA A 38 28.59 4.32 17.20
CA ALA A 38 29.74 3.57 17.73
C ALA A 38 29.86 2.15 17.15
N SER A 39 28.97 1.77 16.23
CA SER A 39 28.86 0.45 15.59
C SER A 39 28.41 -0.70 16.50
N PHE A 40 27.81 -0.43 17.66
CA PHE A 40 27.19 -1.45 18.50
C PHE A 40 25.82 -1.86 17.93
N PRO A 41 25.51 -3.17 17.86
CA PRO A 41 24.26 -3.64 17.31
C PRO A 41 23.08 -3.43 18.27
N VAL A 42 21.89 -3.30 17.70
CA VAL A 42 20.65 -3.27 18.49
C VAL A 42 20.47 -4.56 19.30
N GLY A 43 20.16 -4.42 20.59
CA GLY A 43 19.98 -5.53 21.51
C GLY A 43 18.77 -6.40 21.17
N SER A 44 18.97 -7.73 21.12
CA SER A 44 17.90 -8.68 20.83
C SER A 44 16.83 -8.66 21.93
N GLY A 45 15.62 -8.20 21.59
CA GLY A 45 14.50 -8.11 22.54
C GLY A 45 14.54 -6.89 23.47
N SER A 46 15.53 -6.01 23.29
CA SER A 46 15.70 -4.78 24.07
C SER A 46 15.14 -3.55 23.36
N SER A 47 14.40 -3.74 22.28
CA SER A 47 13.80 -2.65 21.51
C SER A 47 12.30 -2.87 21.36
N TYR A 48 11.52 -1.85 21.67
CA TYR A 48 10.06 -1.92 21.63
C TYR A 48 9.45 -0.54 21.39
N THR A 49 8.29 -0.53 20.74
CA THR A 49 7.44 0.66 20.65
C THR A 49 6.54 0.70 21.89
N SER A 50 6.51 1.83 22.59
CA SER A 50 5.58 2.03 23.69
C SER A 50 4.19 2.37 23.14
N ASP A 51 3.22 1.48 23.37
CA ASP A 51 1.81 1.65 22.98
C ASP A 51 1.17 2.93 23.52
N SER A 52 1.73 3.51 24.59
CA SER A 52 1.14 4.62 25.33
C SER A 52 1.76 5.99 25.01
N GLY A 53 2.93 6.00 24.36
CA GLY A 53 3.75 7.22 24.22
C GLY A 53 4.13 7.59 22.79
N GLY A 54 3.94 6.70 21.81
CA GLY A 54 4.45 6.93 20.46
C GLY A 54 5.97 7.11 20.45
N VAL A 55 6.65 6.42 21.37
CA VAL A 55 8.11 6.43 21.51
C VAL A 55 8.62 5.03 21.18
N LEU A 56 9.62 4.98 20.32
CA LEU A 56 10.40 3.80 19.99
C LEU A 56 11.66 3.80 20.84
N PHE A 57 11.81 2.78 21.68
CA PHE A 57 13.00 2.55 22.49
C PHE A 57 13.95 1.61 21.74
N CYS A 58 15.22 2.01 21.60
CA CYS A 58 16.27 1.25 20.94
C CYS A 58 17.49 1.15 21.84
N SER A 59 17.83 -0.05 22.30
CA SER A 59 19.00 -0.31 23.14
C SER A 59 20.16 -0.86 22.32
N TYR A 60 21.37 -0.38 22.58
CA TYR A 60 22.61 -0.72 21.89
C TYR A 60 23.65 -1.22 22.91
N PRO A 61 23.49 -2.44 23.46
CA PRO A 61 24.41 -2.96 24.46
C PRO A 61 25.79 -3.21 23.85
N ALA A 62 26.85 -2.77 24.55
CA ALA A 62 28.22 -2.99 24.14
C ALA A 62 28.65 -4.45 24.40
N PHE A 63 28.07 -5.08 25.43
CA PHE A 63 28.33 -6.47 25.81
C PHE A 63 27.03 -7.29 25.96
N PRO A 64 27.07 -8.60 25.69
CA PRO A 64 25.92 -9.47 25.94
C PRO A 64 25.51 -9.51 27.42
N GLY A 65 24.22 -9.32 27.70
CA GLY A 65 23.68 -9.40 29.05
C GLY A 65 23.76 -8.09 29.86
N GLU A 66 24.16 -6.99 29.24
CA GLU A 66 24.05 -5.66 29.84
C GLU A 66 22.59 -5.23 30.02
N ASN A 67 22.39 -4.28 30.94
CA ASN A 67 21.08 -3.69 31.17
C ASN A 67 20.69 -2.84 29.94
N PRO A 68 19.53 -3.09 29.31
CA PRO A 68 19.13 -2.36 28.12
C PRO A 68 18.92 -0.86 28.34
N ASP A 69 18.74 -0.42 29.59
CA ASP A 69 18.55 0.98 29.97
C ASP A 69 19.86 1.76 30.17
N ASP A 70 21.03 1.15 29.94
CA ASP A 70 22.32 1.81 30.13
C ASP A 70 22.77 2.59 28.89
N PHE A 71 22.60 1.99 27.69
CA PHE A 71 22.95 2.56 26.39
C PHE A 71 21.75 2.47 25.46
N TYR A 72 21.01 3.57 25.33
CA TYR A 72 19.78 3.57 24.56
C TYR A 72 19.44 4.91 23.93
N CYS A 73 18.64 4.83 22.89
CA CYS A 73 18.08 5.94 22.16
C CYS A 73 16.56 5.83 22.18
N THR A 74 15.88 6.97 22.29
CA THR A 74 14.43 7.05 22.11
C THR A 74 14.10 7.88 20.90
N TYR A 75 13.20 7.37 20.08
CA TYR A 75 12.75 8.02 18.85
C TYR A 75 11.25 8.22 18.89
N ASN A 76 10.77 9.19 18.12
CA ASN A 76 9.36 9.32 17.85
C ASN A 76 8.92 8.20 16.90
N ASP A 77 7.93 7.41 17.28
CA ASP A 77 7.44 6.27 16.51
C ASP A 77 6.74 6.70 15.20
N SER A 78 6.21 7.92 15.14
CA SER A 78 5.52 8.44 13.95
C SER A 78 6.43 9.15 12.95
N THR A 79 7.46 9.86 13.43
CA THR A 79 8.38 10.63 12.57
C THR A 79 9.75 9.99 12.42
N GLY A 80 10.12 9.05 13.29
CA GLY A 80 11.45 8.49 13.41
C GLY A 80 12.49 9.44 14.01
N SER A 81 12.11 10.63 14.47
CA SER A 81 13.06 11.64 14.96
C SER A 81 13.59 11.29 16.35
N LEU A 82 14.89 11.51 16.59
CA LEU A 82 15.49 11.31 17.92
C LEU A 82 14.84 12.25 18.96
N ILE A 83 14.43 11.68 20.09
CA ILE A 83 13.85 12.38 21.24
C ILE A 83 14.90 12.52 22.34
N THR A 84 15.57 11.42 22.70
CA THR A 84 16.58 11.42 23.75
C THR A 84 17.73 10.49 23.38
N ASP A 85 18.93 11.02 23.54
CA ASP A 85 20.20 10.31 23.41
C ASP A 85 20.71 9.98 24.82
N ASN A 86 20.65 8.69 25.18
CA ASN A 86 21.29 8.16 26.39
C ASN A 86 22.40 7.18 26.01
N ASP A 87 23.11 7.47 24.92
CA ASP A 87 24.20 6.65 24.40
C ASP A 87 25.46 7.52 24.17
N ALA A 88 25.72 8.44 25.09
CA ALA A 88 26.90 9.31 25.08
C ALA A 88 27.13 10.13 23.79
N GLY A 89 26.08 10.39 22.99
CA GLY A 89 26.22 11.10 21.72
C GLY A 89 26.30 10.20 20.49
N PHE A 90 26.16 8.89 20.64
CA PHE A 90 26.27 7.91 19.55
C PHE A 90 24.92 7.47 18.97
N CYS A 91 23.82 8.03 19.45
CA CYS A 91 22.51 7.76 18.86
C CYS A 91 22.42 8.28 17.42
N PRO A 92 22.01 7.43 16.46
CA PRO A 92 21.67 7.89 15.12
C PRO A 92 20.61 9.02 15.17
N PRO A 93 20.66 10.01 14.27
CA PRO A 93 19.75 11.15 14.32
C PRO A 93 18.29 10.80 13.98
N ALA A 94 18.08 9.66 13.33
CA ALA A 94 16.75 9.18 12.94
C ALA A 94 16.68 7.65 12.92
N ALA A 95 15.51 7.13 13.34
CA ALA A 95 15.12 5.75 13.16
C ALA A 95 14.70 5.44 11.71
N ILE A 96 14.58 4.15 11.39
CA ILE A 96 14.20 3.69 10.05
C ILE A 96 12.68 3.73 9.94
N VAL A 97 12.14 4.59 9.06
CA VAL A 97 10.71 4.67 8.78
C VAL A 97 10.42 4.01 7.43
N SER A 98 9.56 2.98 7.44
CA SER A 98 9.13 2.26 6.23
C SER A 98 7.64 2.42 6.03
N CYS A 99 7.25 3.13 4.96
CA CYS A 99 5.85 3.33 4.61
C CYS A 99 5.46 2.40 3.46
N VAL A 100 4.48 1.53 3.71
CA VAL A 100 3.88 0.76 2.63
C VAL A 100 2.93 1.69 1.89
N ASN A 101 3.41 2.23 0.76
CA ASN A 101 2.49 2.81 -0.21
C ASN A 101 1.64 1.65 -0.71
N SER A 102 0.40 1.54 -0.20
CA SER A 102 -0.58 0.66 -0.81
C SER A 102 -0.71 1.15 -2.24
N ARG A 103 0.00 0.50 -3.18
CA ARG A 103 -0.22 0.73 -4.60
C ARG A 103 -1.70 0.47 -4.76
N ARG A 104 -2.49 1.54 -4.91
CA ARG A 104 -3.90 1.45 -5.31
C ARG A 104 -3.86 0.48 -6.48
N PHE A 105 -4.36 -0.72 -6.26
CA PHE A 105 -4.44 -1.72 -7.29
C PHE A 105 -5.34 -1.07 -8.34
N LYS A 106 -4.74 -0.51 -9.40
CA LYS A 106 -5.47 0.05 -10.54
C LYS A 106 -6.16 -1.15 -11.19
N GLY A 107 -7.36 -1.47 -10.70
CA GLY A 107 -8.21 -2.53 -11.27
C GLY A 107 -8.46 -2.29 -12.76
N ASP A 108 -8.34 -1.04 -13.20
CA ASP A 108 -8.52 -0.59 -14.57
C ASP A 108 -7.46 -1.15 -15.53
N ASP A 109 -6.22 -1.38 -15.05
CA ASP A 109 -5.13 -1.88 -15.89
C ASP A 109 -5.36 -3.36 -16.22
N ASN A 110 -5.96 -4.11 -15.29
CA ASN A 110 -6.18 -5.56 -15.43
C ASN A 110 -7.40 -5.87 -16.32
N TYR A 111 -8.48 -5.09 -16.19
CA TYR A 111 -9.65 -5.23 -17.08
C TYR A 111 -9.29 -4.83 -18.52
N THR A 112 -8.57 -3.73 -18.70
CA THR A 112 -8.15 -3.26 -20.03
C THR A 112 -7.11 -4.20 -20.66
N ALA A 113 -6.18 -4.75 -19.88
CA ALA A 113 -5.25 -5.79 -20.34
C ALA A 113 -5.97 -7.10 -20.71
N MET A 114 -7.00 -7.50 -19.94
CA MET A 114 -7.83 -8.67 -20.26
C MET A 114 -8.60 -8.46 -21.56
N LEU A 115 -9.19 -7.28 -21.77
CA LEU A 115 -9.87 -6.94 -23.02
C LEU A 115 -8.93 -6.93 -24.21
N ARG A 116 -7.70 -6.39 -24.06
CA ARG A 116 -6.70 -6.38 -25.12
C ARG A 116 -6.27 -7.80 -25.51
N LYS A 117 -6.01 -8.65 -24.52
CA LYS A 117 -5.67 -10.07 -24.72
C LYS A 117 -6.80 -10.86 -25.40
N LYS A 118 -8.06 -10.52 -25.10
CA LYS A 118 -9.23 -11.14 -25.74
C LYS A 118 -9.40 -10.71 -27.20
N GLY A 119 -9.11 -9.44 -27.53
CA GLY A 119 -9.11 -8.94 -28.91
C GLY A 119 -8.03 -9.58 -29.79
N GLU A 120 -6.83 -9.77 -29.23
CA GLU A 120 -5.71 -10.44 -29.93
C GLU A 120 -6.00 -11.91 -30.21
N ALA A 121 -6.63 -12.64 -29.28
CA ALA A 121 -7.04 -14.04 -29.49
C ALA A 121 -8.15 -14.20 -30.56
N ALA A 122 -9.05 -13.22 -30.68
CA ALA A 122 -10.09 -13.22 -31.72
C ALA A 122 -9.52 -12.99 -33.13
N ALA A 123 -8.43 -12.23 -33.25
CA ALA A 123 -7.75 -11.99 -34.53
C ALA A 123 -6.94 -13.20 -35.04
N MET A 124 -6.68 -14.20 -34.18
CA MET A 124 -5.87 -15.38 -34.49
C MET A 124 -6.70 -16.63 -34.84
N MET A 125 -8.04 -16.53 -34.87
CA MET A 125 -8.87 -17.64 -35.32
C MET A 125 -8.70 -17.84 -36.83
N PRO A 126 -8.33 -19.05 -37.30
CA PRO A 126 -8.22 -19.31 -38.73
C PRO A 126 -9.58 -19.11 -39.38
N ARG A 127 -9.66 -18.21 -40.35
CA ARG A 127 -10.81 -18.09 -41.24
C ARG A 127 -11.01 -19.44 -41.90
N SER A 128 -12.04 -20.19 -41.49
CA SER A 128 -12.50 -21.35 -42.23
C SER A 128 -12.80 -20.88 -43.66
N SER A 129 -12.13 -21.51 -44.61
CA SER A 129 -12.28 -21.31 -46.04
C SER A 129 -13.75 -21.42 -46.46
N GLU A 130 -14.40 -20.28 -46.72
CA GLU A 130 -15.66 -20.27 -47.47
C GLU A 130 -15.35 -20.55 -48.95
N PRO A 131 -16.01 -21.53 -49.61
CA PRO A 131 -15.91 -21.70 -51.04
C PRO A 131 -16.87 -20.71 -51.69
N ARG A 132 -16.42 -19.47 -51.92
CA ARG A 132 -17.23 -18.48 -52.66
C ARG A 132 -17.09 -18.74 -54.15
N GLN A 133 -18.19 -19.24 -54.72
CA GLN A 133 -18.33 -19.61 -56.12
C GLN A 133 -17.89 -18.51 -57.09
N LEU A 134 -17.26 -18.96 -58.17
CA LEU A 134 -17.04 -18.24 -59.42
C LEU A 134 -18.35 -17.58 -59.89
N LEU A 135 -18.38 -16.25 -59.98
CA LEU A 135 -19.28 -15.55 -60.89
C LEU A 135 -18.68 -14.21 -61.32
N SER A 136 -17.97 -14.28 -62.46
CA SER A 136 -17.88 -13.30 -63.55
C SER A 136 -18.01 -11.78 -63.26
N ASP A 137 -16.87 -11.07 -63.36
CA ASP A 137 -16.57 -9.88 -64.20
C ASP A 137 -17.55 -8.66 -64.26
N PRO A 138 -17.20 -7.52 -64.90
CA PRO A 138 -16.50 -6.40 -64.27
C PRO A 138 -17.18 -5.04 -64.56
N PHE A 139 -17.49 -4.22 -63.56
CA PHE A 139 -17.87 -2.83 -63.82
C PHE A 139 -16.96 -1.84 -63.07
N LYS A 140 -15.95 -1.40 -63.82
CA LYS A 140 -15.31 -0.08 -63.64
C LYS A 140 -16.40 0.98 -63.63
N LEU A 141 -16.52 1.72 -62.53
CA LEU A 141 -17.05 3.08 -62.57
C LEU A 141 -16.17 3.99 -61.71
N LYS A 142 -15.41 4.80 -62.45
CA LYS A 142 -14.49 5.84 -62.00
C LYS A 142 -15.35 7.08 -61.76
N ALA A 143 -15.48 7.53 -60.51
CA ALA A 143 -16.11 8.82 -60.18
C ALA A 143 -15.18 9.57 -59.22
N ARG A 144 -14.28 10.40 -59.76
CA ARG A 144 -14.35 11.88 -59.82
C ARG A 144 -14.38 12.55 -58.44
N LYS A 145 -13.21 13.06 -58.03
CA LYS A 145 -13.04 14.15 -57.07
C LYS A 145 -13.79 15.41 -57.53
N PRO A 146 -14.50 16.10 -56.65
CA PRO A 146 -14.65 17.54 -56.74
C PRO A 146 -13.60 18.26 -55.89
N SER A 147 -12.89 19.18 -56.55
CA SER A 147 -12.00 20.18 -55.98
C SER A 147 -12.78 21.49 -55.84
N ALA A 148 -12.78 22.11 -54.66
CA ALA A 148 -13.01 23.54 -54.38
C ALA A 148 -13.01 23.68 -52.84
N SER A 149 -12.10 24.37 -52.14
CA SER A 149 -11.54 25.73 -52.25
C SER A 149 -12.54 26.85 -51.97
N ILE A 150 -12.71 27.21 -50.68
CA ILE A 150 -13.08 28.54 -50.13
C ILE A 150 -12.50 28.51 -48.69
N ARG A 151 -11.43 29.20 -48.25
CA ARG A 151 -10.97 30.61 -48.22
C ARG A 151 -11.76 31.52 -47.26
N SER A 152 -11.07 31.95 -46.20
CA SER A 152 -11.34 33.12 -45.32
C SER A 152 -12.61 33.06 -44.45
N GLU A 153 -12.77 33.74 -43.32
CA GLU A 153 -12.16 34.94 -42.70
C GLU A 153 -12.58 34.98 -41.21
N GLU A 154 -11.76 35.62 -40.37
CA GLU A 154 -12.11 36.50 -39.22
C GLU A 154 -12.89 35.95 -38.00
N ALA A 155 -12.29 35.93 -36.80
CA ALA A 155 -12.02 37.04 -35.88
C ALA A 155 -13.24 37.36 -35.00
N GLU A 156 -13.20 36.88 -33.75
CA GLU A 156 -13.40 37.69 -32.53
C GLU A 156 -12.79 36.98 -31.33
#